data_AF-A0A0C2GVJ8-F1
#
_entry.id   AF-A0A0C2GVJ8-F1
#
_cell.length_a   1.000
_cell.length_b   1.000
_cell.length_c   1.000
_cell.angle_alpha   90.00
_cell.angle_beta   90.00
_cell.angle_gamma   90.00
#
_symmetry.space_group_name_H-M   'P 1'
#
loop_
_entity.id
_entity.type
_entity.pdbx_description
1 polymer ?
#
loop_
_entity_poly.entity_id
_entity_poly.type
_entity_poly.pdbx_seq_one_letter_code
_entity_poly.pdbx_strand_id
1 'polypeptide(L)'
;MAESQTRPAGQTLQDRPVKRSPVDSPSTRNDSFDDAIERLVNDDQLPAHLKAVLGHLVERMTSVEVLLKKKHELGERLKDELAEKNKLREEIEE
;
A
#
# COMPACT_ATOMS: atom_id res chain seq x y z
N MET A 1 4.09 6.04 71.74
CA MET A 1 4.09 4.88 70.81
C MET A 1 3.15 5.26 69.68
N ALA A 2 3.69 5.67 68.53
CA ALA A 2 2.92 6.21 67.42
C ALA A 2 2.81 5.14 66.32
N GLU A 3 1.58 4.80 65.92
CA GLU A 3 1.33 3.97 64.75
C GLU A 3 0.84 4.89 63.63
N SER A 4 1.75 5.24 62.72
CA SER A 4 1.41 5.96 61.49
C SER A 4 1.04 4.94 60.43
N GLN A 5 -0.25 4.86 60.14
CA GLN A 5 -0.80 4.05 59.05
C GLN A 5 -0.54 4.77 57.71
N THR A 6 0.53 4.40 57.02
CA THR A 6 0.88 4.94 55.70
C THR A 6 -0.02 4.30 54.63
N ARG A 7 -0.93 5.07 54.04
CA ARG A 7 -1.65 4.67 52.82
C ARG A 7 -0.66 4.58 51.65
N PRO A 8 -0.66 3.52 50.83
CA PRO A 8 0.12 3.51 49.60
C PRO A 8 -0.45 4.57 48.65
N ALA A 9 0.39 5.56 48.34
CA ALA A 9 0.11 6.58 47.35
C ALA A 9 -0.18 5.93 45.99
N GLY A 10 -1.17 6.48 45.30
CA GLY A 10 -1.75 5.94 44.09
C GLY A 10 -0.74 5.62 43.00
N GLN A 11 -1.03 4.53 42.30
CA GLN A 11 -0.41 4.17 41.04
C GLN A 11 -0.66 5.30 40.03
N THR A 12 0.32 6.19 39.83
CA THR A 12 0.35 7.09 38.68
C THR A 12 0.60 6.27 37.43
N LEU A 13 -0.48 5.84 36.78
CA LEU A 13 -0.49 5.30 35.42
C LEU A 13 -0.13 6.43 34.43
N GLN A 14 1.15 6.82 34.41
CA GLN A 14 1.73 7.77 33.47
C GLN A 14 2.16 7.07 32.17
N ASP A 15 1.31 6.21 31.61
CA ASP A 15 1.61 5.54 30.35
C ASP A 15 0.37 5.30 29.50
N ARG A 16 -0.54 6.29 29.49
CA ARG A 16 -1.64 6.27 28.53
C ARG A 16 -1.11 6.84 27.22
N PRO A 17 -1.07 6.07 26.12
CA PRO A 17 -0.76 6.63 24.82
C PRO A 17 -1.73 7.77 24.55
N VAL A 18 -1.20 8.94 24.18
CA VAL A 18 -2.03 10.06 23.72
C VAL A 18 -2.87 9.53 22.57
N LYS A 19 -4.17 9.39 22.81
CA LYS A 19 -5.10 8.99 21.75
C LYS A 19 -4.99 10.06 20.66
N ARG A 20 -4.67 9.64 19.42
CA ARG A 20 -4.70 10.53 18.26
C ARG A 20 -6.08 11.19 18.25
N SER A 21 -6.12 12.52 18.22
CA SER A 21 -7.38 13.24 18.03
C SER A 21 -7.98 12.75 16.71
N PRO A 22 -9.29 12.47 16.64
CA PRO A 22 -9.94 12.21 15.37
C PRO A 22 -9.67 13.41 14.46
N VAL A 23 -8.89 13.20 13.41
CA VAL A 23 -8.82 14.15 12.30
C VAL A 23 -10.10 13.96 11.53
N ASP A 24 -10.80 15.05 11.22
CA ASP A 24 -11.99 15.01 10.38
C ASP A 24 -11.66 14.21 9.11
N SER A 25 -12.46 13.16 8.85
CA SER A 25 -12.31 12.36 7.65
C SER A 25 -12.26 13.32 6.46
N PRO A 26 -11.21 13.27 5.62
CA PRO A 26 -11.18 14.11 4.44
C PRO A 26 -12.49 13.87 3.68
N SER A 27 -13.15 14.97 3.32
CA SER A 27 -14.30 14.96 2.41
C SER A 27 -14.01 13.97 1.28
N THR A 28 -15.01 13.22 0.82
CA THR A 28 -14.98 12.28 -0.32
C THR A 28 -14.69 13.01 -1.62
N ARG A 29 -13.58 13.75 -1.64
CA ARG A 29 -12.97 14.37 -2.80
C ARG A 29 -12.36 13.22 -3.58
N ASN A 30 -12.47 13.30 -4.90
CA ASN A 30 -11.96 12.34 -5.87
C ASN A 30 -10.42 12.32 -5.87
N ASP A 31 -9.79 12.19 -4.71
CA ASP A 31 -8.34 12.13 -4.57
C ASP A 31 -7.89 10.77 -5.12
N SER A 32 -6.87 10.78 -5.98
CA SER A 32 -6.37 9.54 -6.58
C SER A 32 -5.72 8.66 -5.52
N PHE A 33 -5.56 7.37 -5.83
CA PHE A 33 -4.87 6.46 -4.93
C PHE A 33 -3.42 6.90 -4.67
N ASP A 34 -2.75 7.46 -5.68
CA ASP A 34 -1.40 7.99 -5.56
C ASP A 34 -1.35 9.20 -4.62
N ASP A 35 -2.32 10.13 -4.74
CA ASP A 35 -2.42 11.28 -3.83
C ASP A 35 -2.64 10.84 -2.37
N ALA A 36 -3.43 9.78 -2.16
CA ALA A 36 -3.66 9.22 -0.83
C ALA A 36 -2.38 8.61 -0.24
N ILE A 37 -1.59 7.92 -1.05
CA ILE A 37 -0.28 7.38 -0.65
C ILE A 37 0.69 8.51 -0.33
N GLU A 38 0.78 9.53 -1.17
CA GLU A 38 1.66 10.68 -0.92
C GLU A 38 1.32 11.37 0.40
N ARG A 39 0.03 11.60 0.69
CA ARG A 39 -0.40 12.18 1.98
C ARG A 39 0.01 11.30 3.16
N LEU A 40 -0.09 9.99 3.02
CA LEU A 40 0.24 9.06 4.10
C LEU A 40 1.75 8.92 4.33
N VAL A 41 2.56 8.92 3.27
CA VAL A 41 4.03 8.89 3.36
C VAL A 41 4.56 10.15 4.05
N ASN A 42 3.95 11.29 3.74
CA ASN A 42 4.32 12.59 4.30
C ASN A 42 3.71 12.89 5.70
N ASP A 43 2.90 11.99 6.27
CA ASP A 43 2.36 12.17 7.64
C ASP A 43 3.46 11.96 8.68
N ASP A 44 3.86 13.03 9.38
CA ASP A 44 4.87 13.01 10.45
C ASP A 44 4.45 12.18 11.67
N GLN A 45 3.14 11.98 11.87
CA GLN A 45 2.63 11.15 12.96
C GLN A 45 2.61 9.66 12.61
N LEU A 46 2.88 9.27 11.36
CA LEU A 46 2.88 7.87 10.96
C LEU A 46 4.18 7.19 11.43
N PRO A 47 4.10 6.11 12.23
CA PRO A 47 5.28 5.38 12.69
C PRO A 47 6.17 4.89 11.55
N ALA A 48 7.49 4.97 11.74
CA ALA A 48 8.48 4.65 10.70
C ALA A 48 8.35 3.22 10.13
N HIS A 49 8.00 2.24 10.95
CA HIS A 49 7.80 0.87 10.49
C HIS A 49 6.60 0.75 9.54
N LEU A 50 5.54 1.55 9.73
CA LEU A 50 4.41 1.61 8.81
C LEU A 50 4.78 2.32 7.50
N LYS A 51 5.59 3.39 7.56
CA LYS A 51 6.15 4.03 6.36
C LYS A 51 6.98 3.05 5.53
N ALA A 52 7.79 2.21 6.17
CA ALA A 52 8.57 1.19 5.48
C ALA A 52 7.68 0.13 4.80
N VAL A 53 6.65 -0.36 5.51
CA VAL A 53 5.67 -1.29 4.92
C VAL A 53 4.97 -0.67 3.72
N LEU A 54 4.54 0.60 3.82
CA LEU A 54 3.93 1.32 2.70
C LEU A 54 4.88 1.44 1.51
N GLY A 55 6.14 1.78 1.73
CA GLY A 55 7.16 1.83 0.67
C GLY A 55 7.26 0.51 -0.09
N HIS A 56 7.37 -0.61 0.64
CA HIS A 56 7.40 -1.95 0.02
C HIS A 56 6.12 -2.31 -0.73
N LEU A 57 4.96 -1.87 -0.25
CA LEU A 57 3.69 -2.10 -0.94
C LEU A 57 3.62 -1.32 -2.25
N VAL A 58 4.07 -0.06 -2.26
CA VAL A 58 4.15 0.78 -3.46
C VAL A 58 5.08 0.14 -4.50
N GLU A 59 6.28 -0.25 -4.11
CA GLU A 59 7.25 -0.93 -4.98
C GLU A 59 6.69 -2.22 -5.60
N ARG A 60 5.96 -3.01 -4.81
CA ARG A 60 5.31 -4.22 -5.31
C ARG A 60 4.19 -3.89 -6.29
N MET A 61 3.39 -2.88 -6.01
CA MET A 61 2.28 -2.49 -6.87
C MET A 61 2.77 -2.02 -8.24
N THR A 62 3.79 -1.17 -8.28
CA THR A 62 4.41 -0.71 -9.54
C THR A 62 5.03 -1.87 -10.32
N SER A 63 5.68 -2.81 -9.63
CA SER A 63 6.21 -4.04 -10.24
C SER A 63 5.11 -4.89 -10.89
N VAL A 64 3.97 -5.05 -10.21
CA VAL A 64 2.80 -5.78 -10.73
C VAL A 64 2.23 -5.09 -11.96
N GLU A 65 2.09 -3.76 -11.94
CA GLU A 65 1.59 -2.99 -13.07
C GLU A 65 2.49 -3.17 -14.32
N VAL A 66 3.81 -3.11 -14.14
CA VAL A 66 4.78 -3.38 -15.22
C VAL A 66 4.62 -4.80 -15.77
N LEU A 67 4.47 -5.80 -14.91
CA LEU A 67 4.27 -7.19 -15.32
C LEU A 67 2.95 -7.37 -16.08
N LEU A 68 1.87 -6.71 -15.65
CA LEU A 68 0.59 -6.75 -16.35
C LEU A 68 0.69 -6.13 -17.75
N LYS A 69 1.36 -4.98 -17.87
CA LYS A 69 1.60 -4.33 -19.16
C LYS A 69 2.41 -5.24 -20.10
N LYS A 70 3.50 -5.82 -19.60
CA LYS A 70 4.34 -6.74 -20.38
C LYS A 70 3.60 -8.01 -20.77
N LYS A 71 2.78 -8.58 -19.88
CA LYS A 71 1.93 -9.73 -20.18
C LYS A 71 0.97 -9.41 -21.33
N HIS A 72 0.33 -8.24 -21.30
CA HIS A 72 -0.57 -7.83 -22.36
C HIS A 72 0.15 -7.70 -23.71
N GLU A 73 1.30 -7.01 -23.73
CA GLU A 73 2.14 -6.87 -24.92
C GLU A 73 2.56 -8.22 -25.51
N LEU A 74 3.05 -9.14 -24.68
CA LEU A 74 3.42 -10.49 -25.12
C LEU A 74 2.20 -11.27 -25.63
N GLY A 75 1.03 -11.05 -25.04
CA GLY A 75 -0.23 -11.65 -25.49
C GLY A 75 -0.62 -11.21 -26.90
N GLU A 76 -0.47 -9.93 -27.22
CA GLU A 76 -0.75 -9.42 -28.58
C GLU A 76 0.28 -9.94 -29.59
N ARG A 77 1.58 -9.91 -29.26
CA ARG A 77 2.63 -10.47 -30.15
C ARG A 77 2.38 -11.94 -30.47
N LEU A 78 1.97 -12.74 -29.48
CA LEU A 78 1.65 -14.15 -29.69
C LEU A 78 0.46 -14.34 -30.64
N LYS A 79 -0.56 -13.47 -30.59
CA LYS A 79 -1.69 -13.53 -31.52
C LYS A 79 -1.24 -13.24 -32.95
N ASP A 80 -0.39 -12.22 -33.12
CA ASP A 80 0.14 -11.83 -34.43
C ASP A 80 0.97 -12.97 -35.04
N GLU A 81 1.89 -13.55 -34.26
CA GLU A 81 2.70 -14.70 -34.69
C GLU A 81 1.85 -15.92 -35.03
N LEU A 82 0.79 -16.21 -34.26
CA LEU A 82 -0.12 -17.31 -34.58
C LEU A 82 -0.91 -17.06 -35.87
N ALA A 83 -1.35 -15.82 -36.11
CA ALA A 83 -2.04 -15.45 -37.33
C ALA A 83 -1.12 -15.59 -38.56
N GLU A 84 0.13 -15.12 -38.46
CA GLU A 84 1.13 -15.28 -39.51
C GLU A 84 1.45 -16.75 -39.78
N LYS A 85 1.68 -17.55 -38.73
CA LYS A 85 1.92 -18.99 -38.85
C LYS A 85 0.77 -19.71 -39.56
N ASN A 86 -0.48 -19.36 -39.24
CA ASN A 86 -1.64 -19.98 -39.88
C ASN A 86 -1.75 -19.59 -41.35
N LYS A 87 -1.53 -18.31 -41.68
CA LYS A 87 -1.49 -17.83 -43.07
C LYS A 87 -0.43 -18.57 -43.90
N LEU A 88 0.80 -18.67 -43.38
CA LEU A 88 1.89 -19.38 -44.07
C LEU A 88 1.59 -20.87 -44.24
N ARG A 89 0.91 -21.49 -43.26
CA ARG A 89 0.48 -22.89 -43.36
C ARG A 89 -0.54 -23.07 -44.48
N GLU A 90 -1.51 -22.17 -44.60
CA GLU A 90 -2.50 -22.20 -45.68
C GLU A 90 -1.81 -22.06 -47.05
N GLU A 91 -0.83 -21.15 -47.19
CA GLU A 91 -0.07 -20.96 -48.44
C GLU A 91 0.78 -22.18 -48.85
N ILE A 92 1.19 -23.02 -47.91
CA ILE A 92 1.96 -24.26 -48.20
C ILE A 92 1.03 -25.43 -48.57
N GLU A 93 -0.19 -25.42 -48.03
CA GLU A 93 -1.18 -26.49 -48.25
C GLU A 93 -2.01 -26.29 -49.54
N GLU A 94 -1.91 -25.12 -50.19
CA GLU A 94 -2.49 -24.77 -51.50
C GLU A 94 -1.56 -25.15 -52.68
#